data_AF-A0A6G2DFT2-F1
#
_entry.id   AF-A0A6G2DFT2-F1
#
_cell.length_a   1.000
_cell.length_b   1.000
_cell.length_c   1.000
_cell.angle_alpha   90.00
_cell.angle_beta   90.00
_cell.angle_gamma   90.00
#
_symmetry.space_group_name_H-M   'P 1'
#
loop_
_entity.id
_entity.type
_entity.pdbx_description
1 polymer ?
#
loop_
_entity_poly.entity_id
_entity_poly.type
_entity_poly.pdbx_seq_one_letter_code
_entity_poly.pdbx_strand_id
1 'polypeptide(L)'
;ILSFVNNVRTKDGGTHETGLKSAITKVMNDYARKTGLLKEKDKNLEGSDYREGLAAVLSILVPEEHLQFEGQTKDKLGSPLARPVVDGIVADKLTFFLMENGELASNLIR
;
A
#
# COMPACT_ATOMS: atom_id res chain seq x y z
N ILE A 1 8.60 -4.47 -3.43
CA ILE A 1 7.25 -4.52 -4.05
C ILE A 1 7.42 -4.75 -5.54
N LEU A 2 6.74 -5.75 -6.10
CA LEU A 2 6.61 -5.94 -7.55
C LEU A 2 5.17 -5.62 -7.94
N SER A 3 4.99 -4.78 -8.97
CA SER A 3 3.66 -4.35 -9.39
C SER A 3 3.37 -4.70 -10.84
N PHE A 4 2.10 -5.00 -11.11
CA PHE A 4 1.58 -5.44 -12.38
C PHE A 4 0.22 -4.81 -12.66
N VAL A 5 -0.01 -4.47 -13.92
CA VAL A 5 -1.28 -3.98 -14.44
C VAL A 5 -1.63 -4.79 -15.67
N ASN A 6 -2.77 -5.48 -15.67
CA ASN A 6 -3.20 -6.34 -16.77
C ASN A 6 -2.08 -7.32 -17.21
N ASN A 7 -1.44 -7.97 -16.24
CA ASN A 7 -0.31 -8.91 -16.40
C ASN A 7 1.00 -8.29 -16.96
N VAL A 8 1.05 -6.98 -17.18
CA VAL A 8 2.26 -6.27 -17.59
C VAL A 8 2.97 -5.73 -16.35
N ARG A 9 4.29 -5.99 -16.24
CA ARG A 9 5.10 -5.49 -15.14
C ARG A 9 5.30 -3.98 -15.26
N THR A 10 4.94 -3.23 -14.21
CA THR A 10 5.20 -1.79 -14.09
C THR A 10 6.46 -1.56 -13.26
N LYS A 11 7.63 -1.62 -13.90
CA LYS A 11 8.93 -1.59 -13.19
C LYS A 11 9.21 -0.27 -12.45
N ASP A 12 8.63 0.82 -12.91
CA ASP A 12 8.76 2.16 -12.32
C ASP A 12 7.56 2.50 -11.40
N GLY A 13 6.70 1.51 -11.14
CA GLY A 13 5.53 1.61 -10.28
C GLY A 13 4.40 2.42 -10.91
N GLY A 14 3.87 3.40 -10.17
CA GLY A 14 2.76 4.22 -10.63
C GLY A 14 1.72 4.48 -9.56
N THR A 15 0.56 4.97 -10.00
CA THR A 15 -0.54 5.38 -9.12
C THR A 15 -1.04 4.28 -8.19
N HIS A 16 -1.12 3.04 -8.67
CA HIS A 16 -1.48 1.85 -7.88
C HIS A 16 -0.49 1.56 -6.75
N GLU A 17 0.82 1.61 -7.04
CA GLU A 17 1.86 1.45 -6.01
C GLU A 17 1.83 2.57 -4.97
N THR A 18 1.61 3.81 -5.40
CA THR A 18 1.46 4.94 -4.48
C THR A 18 0.28 4.73 -3.55
N GLY A 19 -0.84 4.20 -4.05
CA GLY A 19 -2.01 3.84 -3.23
C GLY A 19 -1.67 2.77 -2.18
N LEU A 20 -1.01 1.68 -2.60
CA LEU A 20 -0.58 0.61 -1.68
C LEU A 20 0.36 1.14 -0.58
N LYS A 21 1.40 1.90 -0.96
CA LYS A 21 2.39 2.45 -0.03
C LYS A 21 1.77 3.42 0.98
N SER A 22 0.85 4.27 0.50
CA SER A 22 0.06 5.20 1.31
C SER A 22 -0.79 4.46 2.34
N ALA A 23 -1.59 3.49 1.89
CA ALA A 23 -2.49 2.74 2.75
C ALA A 23 -1.74 1.95 3.83
N ILE A 24 -0.65 1.25 3.50
CA ILE A 24 0.16 0.53 4.49
C ILE A 24 0.64 1.49 5.59
N THR A 25 1.24 2.61 5.20
CA THR A 25 1.81 3.57 6.16
C THR A 25 0.73 4.15 7.08
N LYS A 26 -0.45 4.47 6.52
CA LYS A 26 -1.57 5.02 7.26
C LYS A 26 -2.15 4.00 8.26
N VAL A 27 -2.53 2.83 7.78
CA VAL A 27 -3.18 1.79 8.61
C VAL A 27 -2.28 1.33 9.74
N MET A 28 -0.99 1.12 9.46
CA MET A 28 -0.04 0.67 10.49
C MET A 28 0.12 1.72 11.59
N ASN A 29 0.25 3.00 11.24
CA ASN A 29 0.27 4.08 12.23
C ASN A 29 -1.05 4.17 13.01
N ASP A 30 -2.19 4.11 12.33
CA ASP A 30 -3.51 4.17 12.96
C ASP A 30 -3.69 3.01 13.96
N TYR A 31 -3.28 1.80 13.59
CA TYR A 31 -3.29 0.63 14.47
C TYR A 31 -2.33 0.81 15.66
N ALA A 32 -1.10 1.29 15.42
CA ALA A 32 -0.11 1.52 16.47
C ALA A 32 -0.60 2.53 17.53
N ARG A 33 -1.27 3.61 17.10
CA ARG A 33 -1.90 4.59 18.00
C ARG A 33 -3.06 3.98 18.77
N LYS A 34 -3.96 3.28 18.07
CA LYS A 34 -5.18 2.69 18.66
C LYS A 34 -4.86 1.64 19.72
N THR A 35 -3.79 0.88 19.54
CA THR A 35 -3.34 -0.16 20.48
C THR A 35 -2.33 0.34 21.52
N GLY A 36 -1.95 1.63 21.47
CA GLY A 36 -1.01 2.23 22.40
C GLY A 36 0.45 1.77 22.20
N LEU A 37 0.76 1.11 21.08
CA LEU A 37 2.14 0.79 20.69
C LEU A 37 2.94 2.06 20.37
N LEU A 38 2.26 3.09 19.86
CA LEU A 38 2.81 4.43 19.64
C LEU A 38 2.03 5.44 20.49
N LYS A 39 2.69 6.12 21.44
CA LYS A 39 2.03 7.08 22.34
C LYS A 39 1.75 8.38 21.61
N GLU A 40 0.69 9.13 21.95
CA GLU A 40 0.30 10.37 21.25
C GLU A 40 1.44 11.36 20.96
N LYS A 41 2.43 11.47 21.85
CA LYS A 41 3.58 12.38 21.69
C LYS A 41 4.66 11.88 20.74
N ASP A 42 4.69 10.58 20.48
CA ASP A 42 5.68 9.97 19.61
C ASP A 42 5.39 10.38 18.16
N LYS A 43 6.43 10.46 17.32
CA LYS A 43 6.23 10.72 15.89
C LYS A 43 5.69 9.47 15.19
N ASN A 44 4.90 9.65 14.14
CA ASN A 44 4.53 8.53 13.28
C ASN A 44 5.78 7.91 12.64
N LEU A 45 5.74 6.59 12.47
CA LEU A 45 6.74 5.88 11.67
C LEU A 45 6.56 6.23 10.20
N GLU A 46 7.68 6.29 9.50
CA GLU A 46 7.72 6.60 8.09
C GLU A 46 7.35 5.37 7.26
N GLY A 47 6.94 5.61 6.02
CA GLY A 47 6.58 4.50 5.13
C GLY A 47 7.77 3.58 4.82
N SER A 48 9.00 4.09 4.86
CA SER A 48 10.22 3.28 4.72
C SER A 48 10.33 2.22 5.80
N ASP A 49 10.01 2.58 7.04
CA ASP A 49 10.13 1.72 8.22
C ASP A 49 9.22 0.50 8.07
N TYR A 50 7.95 0.72 7.73
CA TYR A 50 6.99 -0.39 7.51
C TYR A 50 7.26 -1.22 6.24
N ARG A 51 8.07 -0.71 5.32
CA ARG A 51 8.41 -1.42 4.08
C ARG A 51 9.79 -2.06 4.12
N GLU A 52 10.53 -1.89 5.21
CA GLU A 52 11.76 -2.62 5.45
C GLU A 52 11.45 -4.12 5.61
N GLY A 53 12.20 -4.96 4.89
CA GLY A 53 11.93 -6.41 4.85
C GLY A 53 10.64 -6.83 4.12
N LEU A 54 9.85 -5.89 3.59
CA LEU A 54 8.58 -6.21 2.94
C LEU A 54 8.77 -6.73 1.49
N ALA A 55 8.50 -8.02 1.31
CA ALA A 55 8.22 -8.59 -0.01
C ALA A 55 6.70 -8.56 -0.27
N ALA A 56 6.29 -7.91 -1.36
CA ALA A 56 4.87 -7.85 -1.74
C ALA A 56 4.71 -7.83 -3.26
N VAL A 57 3.60 -8.42 -3.72
CA VAL A 57 3.15 -8.41 -5.11
C VAL A 57 1.84 -7.65 -5.19
N LEU A 58 1.76 -6.68 -6.09
CA LEU A 58 0.55 -5.94 -6.40
C LEU A 58 0.15 -6.24 -7.84
N SER A 59 -0.99 -6.86 -8.06
CA SER A 59 -1.54 -7.07 -9.39
C SER A 59 -2.94 -6.49 -9.46
N ILE A 60 -3.19 -5.64 -10.44
CA ILE A 60 -4.50 -5.05 -10.67
C ILE A 60 -4.96 -5.28 -12.10
N LEU A 61 -6.28 -5.38 -12.26
CA LEU A 61 -6.94 -5.35 -13.55
C LEU A 61 -7.61 -3.98 -13.71
N VAL A 62 -7.31 -3.32 -14.82
CA VAL A 62 -7.81 -1.98 -15.15
C VAL A 62 -8.54 -2.05 -16.50
N PRO A 63 -9.81 -1.65 -16.56
CA PRO A 63 -10.55 -1.55 -17.82
C PRO A 63 -9.83 -0.65 -18.83
N GLU A 64 -9.92 -0.99 -20.12
CA GLU A 64 -9.18 -0.31 -21.17
C GLU A 64 -9.50 1.19 -21.24
N GLU A 65 -10.75 1.57 -20.97
CA GLU A 65 -11.22 2.96 -20.93
C GLU A 65 -10.60 3.81 -19.80
N HIS A 66 -9.97 3.16 -18.81
CA HIS A 66 -9.31 3.81 -17.68
C HIS A 66 -7.79 3.60 -17.69
N LEU A 67 -7.28 2.80 -18.61
CA LEU A 67 -5.88 2.40 -18.65
C LEU A 67 -5.01 3.49 -19.27
N GLN A 68 -4.08 4.02 -18.48
CA GLN A 68 -3.19 5.09 -18.88
C GLN A 68 -1.80 4.80 -18.33
N PHE A 69 -0.81 4.66 -19.21
CA PHE A 69 0.60 4.52 -18.83
C PHE A 69 1.36 5.81 -19.11
N GLU A 70 2.41 6.05 -18.33
CA GLU A 70 3.36 7.12 -18.62
C GLU A 70 4.39 6.62 -19.65
N GLY A 71 4.46 7.28 -20.81
CA GLY A 71 5.42 6.97 -21.86
C GLY A 71 5.11 5.71 -22.67
N GLN A 72 5.98 5.41 -23.64
CA GLN A 72 5.78 4.32 -24.61
C GLN A 72 6.00 2.92 -24.01
N THR A 73 6.90 2.79 -23.04
CA THR A 73 7.38 1.51 -22.53
C THR A 73 6.45 0.85 -21.50
N LYS A 74 5.31 1.48 -21.16
CA LYS A 74 4.32 0.99 -20.17
C LYS A 74 4.92 0.65 -18.80
N ASP A 75 6.04 1.28 -18.47
CA ASP A 75 6.80 0.98 -17.26
C ASP A 75 6.16 1.53 -15.98
N LYS A 76 5.28 2.54 -16.13
CA LYS A 76 4.64 3.22 -15.02
C LYS A 76 3.16 3.47 -15.29
N LEU A 77 2.30 3.13 -14.33
CA LEU A 77 0.87 3.41 -14.43
C LEU A 77 0.59 4.87 -14.07
N GLY A 78 -0.07 5.59 -14.99
CA GLY A 78 -0.55 6.96 -14.82
C GLY A 78 -2.03 7.08 -14.51
N SER A 79 -2.82 5.98 -14.58
CA SER A 79 -4.26 5.98 -14.33
C SER A 79 -4.62 6.57 -12.96
N PRO A 80 -5.29 7.73 -12.89
CA PRO A 80 -5.50 8.44 -11.62
C PRO A 80 -6.43 7.67 -10.67
N LEU A 81 -7.40 6.91 -11.20
CA LEU A 81 -8.35 6.11 -10.43
C LEU A 81 -7.71 4.94 -9.68
N ALA A 82 -6.57 4.43 -10.16
CA ALA A 82 -5.95 3.27 -9.54
C ALA A 82 -5.43 3.58 -8.11
N ARG A 83 -4.99 4.82 -7.84
CA ARG A 83 -4.53 5.22 -6.51
C ARG A 83 -5.62 5.11 -5.43
N PRO A 84 -6.75 5.84 -5.52
CA PRO A 84 -7.78 5.80 -4.47
C PRO A 84 -8.44 4.41 -4.34
N VAL A 85 -8.56 3.66 -5.44
CA VAL A 85 -9.12 2.29 -5.40
C VAL A 85 -8.20 1.35 -4.63
N VAL A 86 -6.90 1.33 -4.96
CA VAL A 86 -5.94 0.48 -4.24
C VAL A 86 -5.79 0.92 -2.79
N ASP A 87 -5.68 2.23 -2.53
CA ASP A 87 -5.58 2.78 -1.17
C ASP A 87 -6.77 2.34 -0.30
N GLY A 88 -8.01 2.48 -0.80
CA GLY A 88 -9.21 2.12 -0.06
C GLY A 88 -9.33 0.61 0.22
N ILE A 89 -9.07 -0.23 -0.76
CA ILE A 89 -9.13 -1.70 -0.59
C ILE A 89 -8.07 -2.17 0.41
N VAL A 90 -6.82 -1.70 0.27
CA VAL A 90 -5.74 -2.06 1.18
C VAL A 90 -6.05 -1.54 2.58
N ALA A 91 -6.56 -0.31 2.71
CA ALA A 91 -6.89 0.27 4.00
C ALA A 91 -7.92 -0.56 4.77
N ASP A 92 -9.02 -0.95 4.11
CA ASP A 92 -10.06 -1.79 4.69
C ASP A 92 -9.51 -3.16 5.11
N LYS A 93 -8.88 -3.88 4.17
CA LYS A 93 -8.44 -5.27 4.42
C LYS A 93 -7.27 -5.38 5.38
N LEU A 94 -6.33 -4.44 5.33
CA LEU A 94 -5.19 -4.45 6.26
C LEU A 94 -5.65 -4.08 7.67
N THR A 95 -6.59 -3.14 7.83
CA THR A 95 -7.15 -2.81 9.15
C THR A 95 -7.79 -4.04 9.78
N PHE A 96 -8.63 -4.74 9.00
CA PHE A 96 -9.26 -5.98 9.45
C PHE A 96 -8.22 -7.04 9.85
N PHE A 97 -7.22 -7.29 9.00
CA PHE A 97 -6.15 -8.25 9.26
C PHE A 97 -5.39 -7.96 10.56
N LEU A 98 -4.98 -6.71 10.79
CA LEU A 98 -4.25 -6.33 12.01
C LEU A 98 -5.11 -6.48 13.27
N MET A 99 -6.41 -6.17 13.17
CA MET A 99 -7.34 -6.32 14.29
C MET A 99 -7.59 -7.78 14.66
N GLU A 100 -7.66 -8.69 13.69
CA GLU A 100 -7.78 -10.13 13.97
C GLU A 100 -6.47 -10.76 14.48
N ASN A 101 -5.32 -10.22 14.09
CA ASN A 101 -4.00 -10.81 14.34
C ASN A 101 -3.15 -9.93 15.28
N GLY A 102 -3.67 -9.60 16.46
CA GLY A 102 -3.10 -8.58 17.32
C GLY A 102 -1.64 -8.82 17.77
N GLU A 103 -1.25 -10.07 18.03
CA GLU A 103 0.12 -10.44 18.40
C GLU A 103 1.09 -10.21 17.23
N LEU A 104 0.76 -10.73 16.05
CA LEU A 104 1.53 -10.53 14.82
C LEU A 104 1.63 -9.04 14.49
N ALA A 105 0.51 -8.31 14.53
CA ALA A 105 0.47 -6.88 14.27
C ALA A 105 1.38 -6.09 15.22
N SER A 106 1.42 -6.47 16.49
CA SER A 106 2.31 -5.84 17.48
C SER A 106 3.78 -6.09 17.16
N ASN A 107 4.13 -7.30 16.73
CA ASN A 107 5.49 -7.67 16.34
C ASN A 107 5.94 -7.00 15.03
N LEU A 108 5.01 -6.66 14.13
CA LEU A 108 5.32 -5.93 12.90
C LEU A 108 5.59 -4.44 13.12
N ILE A 109 5.17 -3.89 14.27
CA ILE A 109 5.27 -2.46 14.60
C ILE A 109 6.43 -2.16 15.57
N ARG A 110 6.80 -3.14 16.40
CA ARG A 110 7.89 -3.05 17.38
C ARG A 110 9.24 -3.32 16.74
#